data_AF-A0A210QSE7-F1
#
_entry.id   AF-A0A210QSE7-F1
#
_cell.length_a   1.000
_cell.length_b   1.000
_cell.length_c   1.000
_cell.angle_alpha   90.00
_cell.angle_beta   90.00
_cell.angle_gamma   90.00
#
_symmetry.space_group_name_H-M   'P 1'
#
loop_
_entity.id
_entity.type
_entity.pdbx_description
1 polymer ?
#
loop_
_entity_poly.entity_id
_entity_poly.type
_entity_poly.pdbx_seq_one_letter_code
_entity_poly.pdbx_strand_id
1 'polypeptide(L)'
;MDQRFVRQAIATGAEFAFLHVGGNDISPTSTPREIFERIVELVFTFNNAGMKKVWVAEIITRGNFSKVPGLTKEAYECQRIRINQLLHKKFGKHFVQFKDIKYPTDYLQDLVHLQTSELITVNTGIKKYMSRIRRIIASTQKH
;
A
#
# COMPACT_ATOMS: atom_id res chain seq x y z
N MET A 1 -14.78 3.47 5.63
CA MET A 1 -14.31 3.36 4.24
C MET A 1 -15.50 2.97 3.39
N ASP A 2 -15.70 3.56 2.22
CA ASP A 2 -16.96 3.48 1.49
C ASP A 2 -17.18 2.11 0.82
N GLN A 3 -18.23 1.40 1.21
CA GLN A 3 -18.59 0.09 0.65
C GLN A 3 -18.90 0.13 -0.86
N ARG A 4 -19.15 1.31 -1.43
CA ARG A 4 -19.41 1.50 -2.88
C ARG A 4 -18.25 1.00 -3.74
N PHE A 5 -17.00 1.22 -3.31
CA PHE A 5 -15.81 0.81 -4.08
C PHE A 5 -15.68 -0.72 -4.16
N VAL A 6 -15.96 -1.42 -3.06
CA VAL A 6 -15.90 -2.89 -3.01
C VAL A 6 -16.97 -3.48 -3.93
N ARG A 7 -18.20 -2.95 -3.88
CA ARG A 7 -19.30 -3.38 -4.75
C ARG A 7 -18.98 -3.16 -6.23
N GLN A 8 -18.38 -2.02 -6.58
CA GLN A 8 -17.99 -1.74 -7.95
C GLN A 8 -16.89 -2.68 -8.46
N ALA A 9 -15.88 -2.97 -7.63
CA ALA A 9 -14.81 -3.92 -7.98
C ALA A 9 -15.33 -5.35 -8.22
N ILE A 10 -16.38 -5.77 -7.51
CA ILE A 10 -17.01 -7.08 -7.74
C ILE A 10 -17.85 -7.06 -9.01
N ALA A 11 -18.55 -5.96 -9.28
CA ALA A 11 -19.35 -5.81 -10.49
C ALA A 11 -18.53 -5.94 -11.78
N THR A 12 -17.22 -5.70 -11.75
CA THR A 12 -16.33 -5.94 -12.90
C THR A 12 -15.94 -7.41 -13.09
N GLY A 13 -16.36 -8.32 -12.21
CA GLY A 13 -15.93 -9.72 -12.23
C GLY A 13 -14.48 -9.92 -11.77
N ALA A 14 -13.89 -8.97 -11.04
CA ALA A 14 -12.53 -9.12 -10.55
C ALA A 14 -12.50 -10.18 -9.43
N GLU A 15 -11.58 -11.14 -9.55
CA GLU A 15 -11.38 -12.21 -8.58
C GLU A 15 -10.27 -11.89 -7.56
N PHE A 16 -9.53 -10.82 -7.82
CA PHE A 16 -8.30 -10.47 -7.15
C PHE A 16 -8.26 -8.98 -6.81
N ALA A 17 -7.75 -8.64 -5.62
CA ALA A 17 -7.52 -7.26 -5.22
C ALA A 17 -6.08 -7.05 -4.71
N PHE A 18 -5.51 -5.91 -5.07
CA PHE A 18 -4.22 -5.45 -4.53
C PHE A 18 -4.45 -4.13 -3.79
N LEU A 19 -4.27 -4.13 -2.47
CA LEU A 19 -4.54 -2.99 -1.61
C LEU A 19 -3.23 -2.30 -1.21
N HIS A 20 -3.07 -1.05 -1.63
CA HIS A 20 -1.97 -0.18 -1.18
C HIS A 20 -2.58 1.09 -0.57
N VAL A 21 -2.85 1.02 0.74
CA VAL A 21 -3.63 2.01 1.48
C VAL A 21 -3.04 2.21 2.89
N GLY A 22 -3.53 3.20 3.63
CA GLY A 22 -3.14 3.44 5.03
C GLY A 22 -2.11 4.55 5.24
N GLY A 23 -1.29 4.88 4.23
CA GLY A 23 -0.27 5.92 4.37
C GLY A 23 -0.84 7.32 4.67
N ASN A 24 -2.03 7.62 4.15
CA ASN A 24 -2.73 8.89 4.41
C ASN A 24 -3.49 8.89 5.75
N ASP A 25 -3.72 7.74 6.35
CA ASP A 25 -4.40 7.63 7.65
C ASP A 25 -3.45 7.90 8.83
N ILE A 26 -2.12 7.90 8.59
CA ILE A 26 -1.12 8.24 9.60
C ILE A 26 -1.15 9.74 9.88
N SER A 27 -1.41 10.08 11.13
CA SER A 27 -1.50 11.43 11.68
C SER A 27 -0.91 11.49 13.09
N PRO A 28 -0.74 12.68 13.70
CA PRO A 28 -0.22 12.79 15.06
C PRO A 28 -1.11 12.13 16.13
N THR A 29 -2.41 11.99 15.84
CA THR A 29 -3.41 11.48 16.77
C THR A 29 -3.85 10.05 16.47
N SER A 30 -3.44 9.47 15.34
CA SER A 30 -3.75 8.07 15.01
C SER A 30 -2.83 7.11 15.74
N THR A 31 -3.30 5.89 15.99
CA THR A 31 -2.44 4.80 16.44
C THR A 31 -2.16 3.78 15.32
N PRO A 32 -0.97 3.14 15.32
CA PRO A 32 -0.68 2.03 14.40
C PRO A 32 -1.71 0.91 14.43
N ARG A 33 -2.31 0.66 15.60
CA ARG A 33 -3.28 -0.42 15.79
C ARG A 33 -4.61 -0.10 15.10
N GLU A 34 -5.11 1.12 15.24
CA GLU A 34 -6.35 1.57 14.58
C GLU A 34 -6.25 1.47 13.05
N ILE A 35 -5.13 1.95 12.48
CA ILE A 35 -4.92 1.91 11.02
C ILE A 35 -4.82 0.45 10.55
N PHE A 36 -4.10 -0.39 11.28
CA PHE A 36 -4.01 -1.82 11.01
C PHE A 36 -5.41 -2.49 11.01
N GLU A 37 -6.23 -2.25 12.03
CA GLU A 37 -7.57 -2.84 12.15
C GLU A 37 -8.48 -2.41 11.00
N ARG A 38 -8.44 -1.12 10.60
CA ARG A 38 -9.19 -0.61 9.44
C ARG A 38 -8.76 -1.28 8.12
N ILE A 39 -7.48 -1.58 7.95
CA ILE A 39 -7.00 -2.34 6.77
C ILE A 39 -7.48 -3.79 6.82
N VAL A 40 -7.46 -4.43 7.99
CA VAL A 40 -7.97 -5.80 8.17
C VAL A 40 -9.47 -5.88 7.88
N GLU A 41 -10.25 -4.92 8.38
CA GLU A 41 -11.68 -4.83 8.10
C GLU A 41 -11.96 -4.63 6.60
N LEU A 42 -11.16 -3.82 5.92
CA LEU A 42 -11.25 -3.67 4.47
C LEU A 42 -11.01 -5.00 3.76
N VAL A 43 -9.93 -5.71 4.09
CA VAL A 43 -9.64 -7.02 3.51
C VAL A 43 -10.77 -8.02 3.77
N PHE A 44 -11.31 -8.04 4.99
CA PHE A 44 -12.47 -8.86 5.33
C PHE A 44 -13.69 -8.52 4.45
N THR A 45 -13.92 -7.23 4.20
CA THR A 45 -15.00 -6.77 3.31
C THR A 45 -14.80 -7.27 1.88
N PHE A 46 -13.59 -7.19 1.31
CA PHE A 46 -13.31 -7.73 -0.03
C PHE A 46 -13.52 -9.26 -0.09
N ASN A 47 -13.04 -10.00 0.92
CA ASN A 47 -13.19 -11.45 0.98
C ASN A 47 -14.66 -11.88 1.08
N ASN A 48 -15.44 -11.27 1.98
CA ASN A 48 -16.87 -11.57 2.14
C ASN A 48 -17.69 -11.27 0.89
N ALA A 49 -17.18 -10.39 0.05
CA ALA A 49 -17.83 -9.97 -1.16
C ALA A 49 -17.39 -10.79 -2.40
N GLY A 50 -16.64 -11.87 -2.18
CA GLY A 50 -16.36 -12.90 -3.19
C GLY A 50 -14.95 -12.87 -3.80
N MET A 51 -14.07 -11.97 -3.35
CA MET A 51 -12.69 -11.92 -3.84
C MET A 51 -11.92 -13.18 -3.41
N LYS A 52 -11.31 -13.86 -4.38
CA LYS A 52 -10.56 -15.10 -4.15
C LYS A 52 -9.24 -14.84 -3.44
N LYS A 53 -8.53 -13.76 -3.79
CA LYS A 53 -7.28 -13.36 -3.14
C LYS A 53 -7.17 -11.85 -3.01
N VAL A 54 -6.69 -11.40 -1.86
CA VAL A 54 -6.42 -10.00 -1.55
C VAL A 54 -4.97 -9.90 -1.07
N TRP A 55 -4.16 -9.10 -1.76
CA TRP A 55 -2.81 -8.74 -1.32
C TRP A 55 -2.81 -7.38 -0.65
N VAL A 56 -1.98 -7.22 0.35
CA VAL A 56 -1.80 -5.96 1.08
C VAL A 56 -0.35 -5.51 0.92
N ALA A 57 -0.16 -4.34 0.34
CA ALA A 57 1.14 -3.69 0.23
C ALA A 57 1.58 -3.08 1.55
N GLU A 58 2.90 -3.06 1.77
CA GLU A 58 3.49 -2.24 2.81
C GLU A 58 3.21 -0.76 2.54
N ILE A 59 3.06 0.01 3.61
CA ILE A 59 3.06 1.47 3.53
C ILE A 59 4.51 1.91 3.30
N ILE A 60 4.76 2.60 2.19
CA ILE A 60 6.10 3.10 1.82
C ILE A 60 6.43 4.43 2.53
N THR A 61 7.73 4.74 2.61
CA THR A 61 8.24 6.01 3.16
C THR A 61 7.73 7.20 2.33
N ARG A 62 7.54 8.35 2.98
CA ARG A 62 7.30 9.64 2.31
C ARG A 62 7.99 10.79 3.04
N GLY A 63 8.12 11.92 2.37
CA GLY A 63 8.86 13.09 2.87
C GLY A 63 8.06 14.35 3.11
N ASN A 64 6.91 14.51 2.45
CA ASN A 64 6.14 15.75 2.55
C ASN A 64 4.92 15.56 3.47
N PHE A 65 4.93 16.32 4.56
CA PHE A 65 3.91 16.32 5.61
C PHE A 65 3.22 17.67 5.77
N SER A 66 3.41 18.60 4.81
CA SER A 66 2.80 19.94 4.85
C SER A 66 1.27 19.91 5.00
N LYS A 67 0.62 18.84 4.54
CA LYS A 67 -0.84 18.62 4.63
C LYS A 67 -1.29 17.96 5.94
N VAL A 68 -0.37 17.58 6.83
CA VAL A 68 -0.66 16.94 8.11
C VAL A 68 0.10 17.67 9.23
N PRO A 69 -0.44 18.80 9.72
CA PRO A 69 0.21 19.59 10.75
C PRO A 69 0.56 18.75 11.99
N GLY A 70 1.78 18.92 12.51
CA GLY A 70 2.27 18.19 13.68
C GLY A 70 2.83 16.79 13.39
N LEU A 71 2.75 16.28 12.16
CA LEU A 71 3.35 14.99 11.79
C LEU A 71 4.79 15.20 11.29
N THR A 72 5.77 14.72 12.05
CA THR A 72 7.17 14.69 11.60
C THR A 72 7.46 13.43 10.78
N LYS A 73 8.57 13.46 10.01
CA LYS A 73 9.02 12.29 9.26
C LYS A 73 9.33 11.12 10.18
N GLU A 74 9.98 11.38 11.32
CA GLU A 74 10.36 10.38 12.30
C GLU A 74 9.12 9.74 12.93
N ALA A 75 8.13 10.56 13.31
CA ALA A 75 6.86 10.07 13.84
C ALA A 75 6.09 9.22 12.82
N TYR A 76 6.06 9.67 11.55
CA TYR A 76 5.49 8.88 10.46
C TYR A 76 6.19 7.54 10.28
N GLU A 77 7.52 7.52 10.22
CA GLU A 77 8.30 6.29 10.04
C GLU A 77 8.12 5.31 11.20
N CYS A 78 8.10 5.79 12.44
CA CYS A 78 7.83 4.96 13.61
C CYS A 78 6.44 4.28 13.51
N GLN A 79 5.39 5.05 13.18
CA GLN A 79 4.05 4.49 13.01
C GLN A 79 4.00 3.52 11.81
N ARG A 80 4.54 3.92 10.66
CA ARG A 80 4.60 3.13 9.42
C ARG A 80 5.25 1.77 9.63
N ILE A 81 6.43 1.75 10.27
CA ILE A 81 7.15 0.50 10.57
C ILE A 81 6.29 -0.40 11.45
N ARG A 82 5.65 0.16 12.47
CA ARG A 82 4.80 -0.63 13.37
C ARG A 82 3.57 -1.20 12.66
N ILE A 83 2.91 -0.42 11.81
CA ILE A 83 1.78 -0.88 10.98
C ILE A 83 2.25 -2.01 10.06
N ASN A 84 3.36 -1.82 9.33
CA ASN A 84 3.89 -2.82 8.41
C ASN A 84 4.28 -4.13 9.11
N GLN A 85 4.82 -4.08 10.34
CA GLN A 85 5.07 -5.28 11.14
C GLN A 85 3.76 -6.03 11.47
N LEU A 86 2.70 -5.31 11.85
CA LEU A 86 1.40 -5.91 12.12
C LEU A 86 0.79 -6.52 10.86
N LEU A 87 0.84 -5.80 9.72
CA LEU A 87 0.35 -6.28 8.42
C LEU A 87 1.13 -7.51 7.96
N HIS A 88 2.46 -7.51 8.06
CA HIS A 88 3.29 -8.65 7.73
C HIS A 88 2.93 -9.88 8.57
N LYS A 89 2.80 -9.71 9.90
CA LYS A 89 2.39 -10.80 10.81
C LYS A 89 1.01 -11.35 10.47
N LYS A 90 0.06 -10.50 10.06
CA LYS A 90 -1.33 -10.89 9.76
C LYS A 90 -1.49 -11.56 8.39
N PHE A 91 -0.84 -11.03 7.36
CA PHE A 91 -1.07 -11.43 5.97
C PHE A 91 0.00 -12.36 5.40
N GLY A 92 1.18 -12.48 6.04
CA GLY A 92 2.23 -13.42 5.65
C GLY A 92 2.58 -13.32 4.17
N LYS A 93 2.40 -14.42 3.42
CA LYS A 93 2.66 -14.47 1.97
C LYS A 93 1.80 -13.52 1.13
N HIS A 94 0.70 -13.02 1.67
CA HIS A 94 -0.17 -12.03 1.02
C HIS A 94 0.24 -10.58 1.33
N PHE A 95 1.23 -10.38 2.20
CA PHE A 95 1.85 -9.08 2.42
C PHE A 95 2.96 -8.82 1.40
N VAL A 96 2.96 -7.63 0.81
CA VAL A 96 3.83 -7.29 -0.32
C VAL A 96 4.77 -6.15 0.05
N GLN A 97 6.07 -6.45 0.01
CA GLN A 97 7.13 -5.48 0.26
C GLN A 97 7.78 -5.01 -1.06
N PHE A 98 8.15 -3.74 -1.10
CA PHE A 98 8.81 -3.04 -2.19
C PHE A 98 10.27 -2.71 -1.83
N LYS A 99 11.07 -3.73 -1.58
CA LYS A 99 12.50 -3.60 -1.24
C LYS A 99 13.34 -2.84 -2.28
N ASP A 100 12.85 -2.79 -3.53
CA ASP A 100 13.56 -2.19 -4.66
C ASP A 100 13.25 -0.69 -4.82
N ILE A 101 12.22 -0.17 -4.14
CA ILE A 101 11.83 1.24 -4.17
C ILE A 101 12.69 2.01 -3.15
N LYS A 102 13.47 2.97 -3.63
CA LYS A 102 14.42 3.76 -2.87
C LYS A 102 13.90 5.18 -2.68
N TYR A 103 13.73 5.58 -1.43
CA TYR A 103 13.47 6.97 -1.07
C TYR A 103 14.80 7.74 -0.92
N PRO A 104 14.93 8.99 -1.41
CA PRO A 104 13.94 9.75 -2.20
C PRO A 104 14.05 9.53 -3.72
N THR A 105 15.05 8.78 -4.19
CA THR A 105 15.42 8.70 -5.63
C THR A 105 14.30 8.23 -6.55
N ASP A 106 13.41 7.35 -6.08
CA ASP A 106 12.31 6.80 -6.88
C ASP A 106 11.01 7.61 -6.77
N TYR A 107 11.04 8.82 -6.18
CA TYR A 107 9.88 9.66 -5.93
C TYR A 107 9.87 10.91 -6.82
N LEU A 108 8.69 11.49 -6.99
CA LEU A 108 8.54 12.85 -7.50
C LEU A 108 9.10 13.87 -6.50
N GLN A 109 9.24 15.11 -6.95
CA GLN A 109 9.70 16.22 -6.10
C GLN A 109 8.78 16.47 -4.89
N ASP A 110 7.53 16.02 -4.95
CA ASP A 110 6.62 16.09 -3.80
C ASP A 110 6.97 15.11 -2.67
N LEU A 111 7.89 14.18 -2.89
CA LEU A 111 8.35 13.17 -1.93
C LEU A 111 7.23 12.27 -1.37
N VAL A 112 6.07 12.21 -2.03
CA VAL A 112 4.92 11.37 -1.65
C VAL A 112 4.61 10.36 -2.73
N HIS A 113 4.63 10.80 -4.00
CA HIS A 113 4.29 9.95 -5.13
C HIS A 113 5.54 9.40 -5.80
N LEU A 114 5.44 8.18 -6.35
CA LEU A 114 6.54 7.56 -7.09
C LEU A 114 6.78 8.30 -8.41
N GLN A 115 8.04 8.40 -8.80
CA GLN A 115 8.44 8.89 -10.11
C GLN A 115 7.77 8.03 -11.20
N THR A 116 7.15 8.70 -12.17
CA THR A 116 6.45 8.09 -13.31
C THR A 116 7.14 8.39 -14.63
N SER A 117 7.89 9.50 -14.72
CA SER A 117 8.51 9.97 -15.96
C SER A 117 9.85 9.29 -16.24
N GLU A 118 9.98 8.77 -17.45
CA GLU A 118 11.23 8.16 -17.96
C GLU A 118 12.27 9.18 -18.41
N LEU A 119 11.91 10.47 -18.45
CA LEU A 119 12.82 11.55 -18.84
C LEU A 119 14.00 11.71 -17.86
N ILE A 120 13.83 11.24 -16.62
CA ILE A 120 14.83 11.35 -15.55
C ILE A 120 15.54 10.01 -15.31
N THR A 121 14.83 8.89 -15.42
CA THR A 121 15.40 7.53 -15.27
C THR A 121 14.56 6.50 -16.01
N VAL A 122 15.22 5.56 -16.69
CA VAL A 122 14.55 4.48 -17.42
C VAL A 122 13.85 3.49 -16.47
N ASN A 123 14.31 3.39 -15.22
CA ASN A 123 13.76 2.48 -14.19
C ASN A 123 13.08 3.26 -13.06
N THR A 124 11.96 3.89 -13.41
CA THR A 124 11.16 4.73 -12.51
C THR A 124 10.59 3.96 -11.31
N GLY A 125 10.27 4.67 -10.24
CA GLY A 125 9.62 4.08 -9.06
C GLY A 125 8.34 3.32 -9.40
N ILE A 126 7.52 3.87 -10.32
CA ILE A 126 6.29 3.19 -10.75
C ILE A 126 6.56 1.90 -11.53
N LYS A 127 7.64 1.82 -12.33
CA LYS A 127 8.03 0.57 -13.01
C LYS A 127 8.43 -0.51 -12.02
N LYS A 128 9.19 -0.15 -10.98
CA LYS A 128 9.56 -1.08 -9.90
C LYS A 128 8.32 -1.59 -9.15
N TYR A 129 7.41 -0.68 -8.81
CA TYR A 129 6.11 -0.99 -8.21
C TYR A 129 5.30 -1.97 -9.07
N MET A 130 5.08 -1.64 -10.34
CA MET A 130 4.31 -2.48 -11.26
C MET A 130 4.99 -3.83 -11.53
N SER A 131 6.32 -3.85 -11.64
CA SER A 131 7.10 -5.09 -11.80
C SER A 131 6.89 -6.04 -10.62
N ARG A 132 6.83 -5.52 -9.39
CA ARG A 132 6.56 -6.32 -8.19
C ARG A 132 5.13 -6.89 -8.21
N ILE A 133 4.13 -6.06 -8.52
CA ILE A 133 2.73 -6.50 -8.60
C ILE A 133 2.55 -7.59 -9.67
N ARG A 134 3.07 -7.36 -10.88
CA ARG A 134 2.98 -8.34 -11.98
C ARG A 134 3.56 -9.69 -11.60
N ARG A 135 4.72 -9.71 -10.92
CA ARG A 135 5.36 -10.95 -10.47
C ARG A 135 4.48 -11.74 -9.49
N ILE A 136 3.78 -11.04 -8.59
CA ILE A 136 2.89 -11.66 -7.60
C ILE A 136 1.63 -12.21 -8.27
N ILE A 137 1.03 -11.46 -9.19
CA ILE A 137 -0.14 -11.93 -9.93
C ILE A 137 0.24 -13.13 -10.80
N ALA A 138 1.35 -13.06 -11.54
CA ALA A 138 1.81 -14.16 -12.40
C ALA A 138 2.16 -15.43 -11.60
N SER A 139 2.72 -15.31 -10.40
CA SER A 139 2.98 -16.49 -9.54
C SER A 139 1.69 -17.19 -9.07
N THR A 140 0.55 -16.51 -9.20
CA THR A 140 -0.74 -17.00 -8.72
C THR A 140 -1.50 -17.80 -9.78
N GLN A 141 -1.19 -17.59 -11.06
CA GLN A 141 -1.84 -18.24 -12.22
C GLN A 141 -1.20 -19.58 -12.62
N LYS A 142 -0.11 -20.00 -11.98
CA LYS A 142 0.61 -21.25 -12.30
C LYS A 142 0.05 -22.51 -11.61
N HIS A 143 -1.15 -22.44 -11.06
CA HIS A 143 -1.85 -23.54 -10.38
C HIS A 143 -3.34 -23.47 -10.73
#